data_AF-A0A973AIK8-F1
#
_entry.id   AF-A0A973AIK8-F1
#
_cell.length_a   1.000
_cell.length_b   1.000
_cell.length_c   1.000
_cell.angle_alpha   90.00
_cell.angle_beta   90.00
_cell.angle_gamma   90.00
#
_symmetry.space_group_name_H-M   'P 1'
#
loop_
_entity.id
_entity.type
_entity.pdbx_description
1 polymer ?
#
loop_
_entity_poly.entity_id
_entity_poly.type
_entity_poly.pdbx_seq_one_letter_code
_entity_poly.pdbx_strand_id
1 'polypeptide(L)'
;MLMPGAALLAPAAAFGLAMSLAFSFAAQGQDADPPALHAIVEAPACTTPKGEPVLFIESSQGSPDMAAGMAVRDADGRPVVFRSNYAAVTSDFQRFIDRHECAHHQTGDVDRPHPPRNSADHLMNESISDCIAILRLRDEEGYDRAGFDRVAAALRREMAKIGFPEISISSRISNIETCYGTYGPPADFVAKILKRRGQGR
;
A
#
# COMPACT_ATOMS: atom_id res chain seq x y z
N MET A 1 -62.41 51.81 46.18
CA MET A 1 -62.31 51.71 47.65
C MET A 1 -61.96 50.25 47.95
N LEU A 2 -60.79 50.03 48.56
CA LEU A 2 -60.22 48.80 49.15
C LEU A 2 -60.15 47.46 48.34
N MET A 3 -58.90 47.04 48.07
CA MET A 3 -58.41 45.64 48.12
C MET A 3 -58.32 45.15 49.60
N PRO A 4 -57.96 43.89 49.97
CA PRO A 4 -57.39 42.75 49.20
C PRO A 4 -57.96 41.35 49.58
N GLY A 5 -57.38 40.27 49.03
CA GLY A 5 -57.51 38.92 49.61
C GLY A 5 -57.02 37.79 48.70
N ALA A 6 -55.74 37.43 48.83
CA ALA A 6 -55.12 36.29 48.16
C ALA A 6 -55.46 34.95 48.84
N ALA A 7 -55.62 33.87 48.06
CA ALA A 7 -55.27 32.51 48.47
C ALA A 7 -55.01 31.64 47.23
N LEU A 8 -53.75 31.26 47.06
CA LEU A 8 -53.29 30.21 46.16
C LEU A 8 -53.78 28.84 46.65
N LEU A 9 -54.20 27.96 45.73
CA LEU A 9 -54.08 26.51 45.84
C LEU A 9 -54.33 25.87 44.47
N ALA A 10 -53.28 25.34 43.86
CA ALA A 10 -53.34 24.46 42.69
C ALA A 10 -53.33 23.01 43.16
N PRO A 11 -54.00 22.08 42.44
CA PRO A 11 -53.47 20.73 42.36
C PRO A 11 -53.48 20.12 40.95
N ALA A 12 -52.51 19.22 40.79
CA ALA A 12 -52.47 18.05 39.90
C ALA A 12 -52.27 18.28 38.39
N ALA A 13 -51.01 18.47 37.99
CA ALA A 13 -50.55 17.98 36.69
C ALA A 13 -50.13 16.51 36.86
N ALA A 14 -50.87 15.60 36.23
CA ALA A 14 -50.57 14.18 36.19
C ALA A 14 -49.26 13.94 35.43
N PHE A 15 -48.27 13.36 36.12
CA PHE A 15 -47.06 12.82 35.50
C PHE A 15 -47.43 11.58 34.66
N GLY A 16 -47.42 11.73 33.34
CA GLY A 16 -47.44 10.61 32.41
C GLY A 16 -46.09 9.89 32.46
N LEU A 17 -46.05 8.73 33.11
CA LEU A 17 -44.89 7.84 33.09
C LEU A 17 -44.95 7.02 31.79
N ALA A 18 -44.34 7.52 30.72
CA ALA A 18 -44.09 6.73 29.51
C ALA A 18 -42.96 5.73 29.82
N MET A 19 -43.31 4.46 29.94
CA MET A 19 -42.38 3.36 30.17
C MET A 19 -41.64 3.06 28.86
N SER A 20 -40.49 3.72 28.66
CA SER A 20 -39.58 3.44 27.55
C SER A 20 -38.96 2.06 27.71
N LEU A 21 -39.42 1.08 26.95
CA LEU A 21 -38.75 -0.20 26.79
C LEU A 21 -37.43 0.04 26.05
N ALA A 22 -36.33 0.12 26.80
CA ALA A 22 -35.00 0.09 26.23
C ALA A 22 -34.74 -1.32 25.68
N PHE A 23 -34.87 -1.48 24.36
CA PHE A 23 -34.33 -2.65 23.68
C PHE A 23 -32.81 -2.55 23.71
N SER A 24 -32.17 -3.26 24.64
CA SER A 24 -30.74 -3.53 24.59
C SER A 24 -30.46 -4.41 23.38
N PHE A 25 -30.17 -3.80 22.22
CA PHE A 25 -29.45 -4.49 21.17
C PHE A 25 -28.03 -4.71 21.68
N ALA A 26 -27.76 -5.90 22.20
CA ALA A 26 -26.39 -6.36 22.36
C ALA A 26 -25.78 -6.39 20.96
N ALA A 27 -24.86 -5.45 20.67
CA ALA A 27 -24.03 -5.52 19.49
C ALA A 27 -23.20 -6.81 19.62
N GLN A 28 -23.58 -7.84 18.88
CA GLN A 28 -22.75 -9.02 18.71
C GLN A 28 -21.51 -8.56 17.92
N GLY A 29 -20.40 -8.39 18.62
CA GLY A 29 -19.10 -8.31 17.97
C GLY A 29 -18.95 -9.58 17.15
N GLN A 30 -18.87 -9.44 15.83
CA GLN A 30 -18.43 -10.53 14.98
C GLN A 30 -16.97 -10.77 15.35
N ASP A 31 -16.68 -11.86 16.03
CA ASP A 31 -15.33 -12.43 16.05
C ASP A 31 -14.98 -12.72 14.59
N ALA A 32 -14.35 -11.76 13.93
CA ALA A 32 -13.80 -11.96 12.60
C ALA A 32 -12.64 -12.92 12.78
N ASP A 33 -12.76 -14.12 12.18
CA ASP A 33 -11.63 -15.03 12.06
C ASP A 33 -10.41 -14.24 11.54
N PRO A 34 -9.22 -14.46 12.12
CA PRO A 34 -8.02 -13.81 11.62
C PRO A 34 -7.87 -14.16 10.13
N PRO A 35 -7.55 -13.17 9.28
CA PRO A 35 -7.46 -13.40 7.84
C PRO A 35 -6.47 -14.54 7.56
N ALA A 36 -6.88 -15.45 6.66
CA ALA A 36 -6.04 -16.58 6.27
C ALA A 36 -4.69 -16.07 5.73
N LEU A 37 -3.60 -16.55 6.31
CA LEU A 37 -2.24 -16.19 5.91
C LEU A 37 -1.85 -16.88 4.60
N HIS A 38 -1.16 -16.14 3.74
CA HIS A 38 -0.55 -16.65 2.50
C HIS A 38 0.88 -17.14 2.76
N ALA A 39 1.31 -18.13 1.97
CA ALA A 39 2.71 -18.52 1.93
C ALA A 39 3.58 -17.36 1.41
N ILE A 40 4.78 -17.20 1.98
CA ILE A 40 5.76 -16.21 1.55
C ILE A 40 6.43 -16.68 0.26
N VAL A 41 6.44 -15.83 -0.76
CA VAL A 41 7.08 -16.13 -2.05
C VAL A 41 8.59 -16.02 -1.96
N GLU A 42 9.27 -16.80 -2.80
CA GLU A 42 10.72 -16.66 -2.98
C GLU A 42 11.07 -15.28 -3.55
N ALA A 43 12.16 -14.70 -3.05
CA ALA A 43 12.66 -13.42 -3.53
C ALA A 43 13.21 -13.50 -4.95
N PRO A 44 13.01 -12.46 -5.77
CA PRO A 44 13.65 -12.40 -7.06
C PRO A 44 15.16 -12.13 -6.93
N ALA A 45 15.93 -12.61 -7.90
CA ALA A 45 17.31 -12.14 -8.07
C ALA A 45 17.30 -10.63 -8.39
N CYS A 46 18.12 -9.86 -7.68
CA CYS A 46 18.16 -8.41 -7.81
C CYS A 46 19.58 -7.88 -7.60
N THR A 47 20.00 -6.93 -8.43
CA THR A 47 21.31 -6.28 -8.34
C THR A 47 21.19 -4.77 -8.52
N THR A 48 22.06 -4.01 -7.86
CA THR A 48 22.22 -2.57 -8.10
C THR A 48 22.87 -2.32 -9.48
N PRO A 49 22.88 -1.06 -10.00
CA PRO A 49 23.61 -0.70 -11.22
C PRO A 49 25.10 -1.05 -11.18
N LYS A 50 25.67 -1.13 -9.98
CA LYS A 50 27.08 -1.48 -9.74
C LYS A 50 27.30 -3.00 -9.67
N GLY A 51 26.24 -3.80 -9.78
CA GLY A 51 26.29 -5.26 -9.70
C GLY A 51 26.30 -5.81 -8.27
N GLU A 52 26.00 -4.99 -7.25
CA GLU A 52 25.88 -5.47 -5.87
C GLU A 52 24.59 -6.28 -5.72
N PRO A 53 24.62 -7.50 -5.16
CA PRO A 53 23.41 -8.29 -4.93
C PRO A 53 22.56 -7.67 -3.82
N VAL A 54 21.25 -7.55 -4.05
CA VAL A 54 20.29 -7.05 -3.06
C VAL A 54 19.78 -8.21 -2.21
N LEU A 55 19.82 -8.04 -0.89
CA LEU A 55 19.31 -9.04 0.06
C LEU A 55 17.85 -8.75 0.40
N PHE A 56 17.02 -9.79 0.47
CA PHE A 56 15.64 -9.69 0.93
C PHE A 56 15.54 -10.26 2.34
N ILE A 57 15.05 -9.46 3.28
CA ILE A 57 15.04 -9.79 4.70
C ILE A 57 13.63 -9.60 5.25
N GLU A 58 13.07 -10.65 5.85
CA GLU A 58 11.81 -10.56 6.59
C GLU A 58 12.00 -9.64 7.81
N SER A 59 11.04 -8.75 8.01
CA SER A 59 11.11 -7.67 8.97
C SER A 59 9.77 -7.53 9.71
N SER A 60 9.86 -7.17 10.98
CA SER A 60 8.71 -6.72 11.77
C SER A 60 8.57 -5.19 11.76
N GLN A 61 9.34 -4.48 10.91
CA GLN A 61 9.27 -3.03 10.81
C GLN A 61 8.11 -2.61 9.91
N GLY A 62 7.03 -2.12 10.49
CA GLY A 62 5.88 -1.63 9.75
C GLY A 62 4.61 -1.67 10.58
N SER A 63 3.52 -1.17 10.02
CA SER A 63 2.20 -1.39 10.61
C SER A 63 1.86 -2.88 10.47
N PRO A 64 1.45 -3.58 11.54
CA PRO A 64 1.16 -5.03 11.50
C PRO A 64 0.09 -5.40 10.46
N ASP A 65 -0.78 -4.44 10.12
CA ASP A 65 -1.87 -4.64 9.18
C ASP A 65 -1.52 -4.34 7.73
N MET A 66 -0.26 -3.97 7.42
CA MET A 66 0.13 -3.56 6.07
C MET A 66 1.32 -4.38 5.60
N ALA A 67 1.13 -5.09 4.47
CA ALA A 67 2.25 -5.65 3.73
C ALA A 67 3.00 -4.51 3.03
N ALA A 68 4.31 -4.44 3.22
CA ALA A 68 5.14 -3.39 2.64
C ALA A 68 6.56 -3.89 2.39
N GLY A 69 7.19 -3.28 1.39
CA GLY A 69 8.61 -3.40 1.13
C GLY A 69 9.33 -2.10 1.51
N MET A 70 10.64 -2.19 1.74
CA MET A 70 11.48 -1.01 1.92
C MET A 70 12.88 -1.26 1.37
N ALA A 71 13.18 -0.66 0.22
CA ALA A 71 14.51 -0.63 -0.37
C ALA A 71 15.42 0.39 0.32
N VAL A 72 16.50 -0.08 0.95
CA VAL A 72 17.47 0.76 1.67
C VAL A 72 18.89 0.18 1.55
N ARG A 73 19.89 0.97 1.95
CA ARG A 73 21.17 0.41 2.40
C ARG A 73 21.10 0.16 3.90
N ASP A 74 21.58 -1.00 4.34
CA ASP A 74 21.68 -1.31 5.77
C ASP A 74 22.82 -0.51 6.45
N ALA A 75 23.04 -0.77 7.75
CA ALA A 75 24.08 -0.08 8.52
C ALA A 75 25.51 -0.32 8.00
N ASP A 76 25.74 -1.44 7.29
CA ASP A 76 27.02 -1.78 6.66
C ASP A 76 27.11 -1.23 5.22
N GLY A 77 26.08 -0.52 4.76
CA GLY A 77 25.97 -0.01 3.40
C GLY A 77 25.57 -1.04 2.37
N ARG A 78 25.12 -2.25 2.74
CA ARG A 78 24.69 -3.28 1.79
C ARG A 78 23.27 -2.99 1.30
N PRO A 79 22.95 -3.22 0.01
CA PRO A 79 21.61 -3.03 -0.50
C PRO A 79 20.66 -4.13 0.01
N VAL A 80 19.55 -3.70 0.63
CA VAL A 80 18.56 -4.57 1.26
C VAL A 80 17.15 -4.14 0.86
N VAL A 81 16.25 -5.13 0.77
CA VAL A 81 14.80 -4.95 0.82
C VAL A 81 14.29 -5.58 2.11
N PHE A 82 13.72 -4.77 2.99
CA PHE A 82 12.99 -5.28 4.14
C PHE A 82 11.56 -5.59 3.75
N ARG A 83 11.09 -6.79 4.08
CA ARG A 83 9.74 -7.27 3.80
C ARG A 83 8.93 -7.33 5.08
N SER A 84 7.81 -6.65 5.11
CA SER A 84 6.95 -6.59 6.30
C SER A 84 5.58 -7.15 5.97
N ASN A 85 5.10 -8.06 6.81
CA ASN A 85 3.75 -8.65 6.75
C ASN A 85 3.35 -9.26 5.39
N TYR A 86 4.29 -9.82 4.63
CA TYR A 86 4.01 -10.38 3.30
C TYR A 86 2.94 -11.49 3.32
N ALA A 87 2.85 -12.27 4.40
CA ALA A 87 1.83 -13.30 4.55
C ALA A 87 0.40 -12.73 4.58
N ALA A 88 0.22 -11.43 4.83
CA ALA A 88 -1.08 -10.78 4.86
C ALA A 88 -1.65 -10.47 3.45
N VAL A 89 -0.84 -10.64 2.39
CA VAL A 89 -1.25 -10.34 1.01
C VAL A 89 -0.99 -11.51 0.07
N THR A 90 -1.74 -11.53 -1.03
CA THR A 90 -1.65 -12.56 -2.06
C THR A 90 -0.24 -12.68 -2.63
N SER A 91 0.15 -13.89 -3.06
CA SER A 91 1.46 -14.16 -3.64
C SER A 91 1.79 -13.31 -4.87
N ASP A 92 0.79 -12.90 -5.67
CA ASP A 92 1.00 -11.99 -6.80
C ASP A 92 1.43 -10.60 -6.35
N PHE A 93 0.82 -10.11 -5.26
CA PHE A 93 1.14 -8.79 -4.71
C PHE A 93 2.48 -8.79 -3.97
N GLN A 94 2.82 -9.88 -3.27
CA GLN A 94 4.17 -10.04 -2.69
C GLN A 94 5.26 -9.91 -3.77
N ARG A 95 5.10 -10.62 -4.90
CA ARG A 95 6.03 -10.52 -6.04
C ARG A 95 6.09 -9.11 -6.60
N PHE A 96 4.94 -8.44 -6.74
CA PHE A 96 4.89 -7.05 -7.18
C PHE A 96 5.68 -6.12 -6.25
N ILE A 97 5.50 -6.23 -4.92
CA ILE A 97 6.24 -5.44 -3.94
C ILE A 97 7.74 -5.71 -4.06
N ASP A 98 8.17 -6.98 -4.08
CA ASP A 98 9.59 -7.31 -4.20
C ASP A 98 10.24 -6.72 -5.46
N ARG A 99 9.54 -6.83 -6.60
CA ARG A 99 10.03 -6.32 -7.88
C ARG A 99 10.03 -4.79 -7.90
N HIS A 100 9.07 -4.15 -7.23
CA HIS A 100 9.02 -2.70 -7.04
C HIS A 100 10.21 -2.21 -6.20
N GLU A 101 10.46 -2.81 -5.03
CA GLU A 101 11.59 -2.43 -4.19
C GLU A 101 12.94 -2.72 -4.86
N CYS A 102 13.03 -3.85 -5.58
CA CYS A 102 14.18 -4.15 -6.41
C CYS A 102 14.42 -3.07 -7.48
N ALA A 103 13.36 -2.50 -8.06
CA ALA A 103 13.48 -1.45 -9.07
C ALA A 103 14.10 -0.16 -8.50
N HIS A 104 13.83 0.19 -7.24
CA HIS A 104 14.52 1.30 -6.57
C HIS A 104 16.04 1.08 -6.50
N HIS A 105 16.48 -0.14 -6.18
CA HIS A 105 17.90 -0.50 -6.24
C HIS A 105 18.44 -0.46 -7.67
N GLN A 106 17.76 -1.11 -8.62
CA GLN A 106 18.19 -1.25 -10.02
C GLN A 106 18.31 0.08 -10.76
N THR A 107 17.53 1.08 -10.34
CA THR A 107 17.56 2.40 -10.95
C THR A 107 18.42 3.39 -10.18
N GLY A 108 19.05 2.95 -9.08
CA GLY A 108 19.96 3.73 -8.26
C GLY A 108 19.27 4.77 -7.38
N ASP A 109 17.97 4.64 -7.12
CA ASP A 109 17.23 5.59 -6.28
C ASP A 109 17.67 5.56 -4.83
N VAL A 110 17.99 4.37 -4.31
CA VAL A 110 18.49 4.17 -2.94
C VAL A 110 19.85 4.87 -2.71
N ASP A 111 20.65 5.03 -3.77
CA ASP A 111 21.98 5.63 -3.71
C ASP A 111 21.97 7.17 -3.87
N ARG A 112 20.80 7.78 -4.04
CA ARG A 112 20.64 9.21 -4.30
C ARG A 112 19.97 9.89 -3.11
N PRO A 113 20.14 11.22 -2.95
CA PRO A 113 19.36 11.97 -1.98
C PRO A 113 17.86 11.71 -2.20
N HIS A 114 17.19 11.18 -1.18
CA HIS A 114 15.78 10.85 -1.27
C HIS A 114 14.97 12.14 -1.48
N PRO A 115 14.19 12.26 -2.57
CA PRO A 115 13.34 13.42 -2.78
C PRO A 115 12.32 13.55 -1.64
N PRO A 116 11.85 14.76 -1.29
CA PRO A 116 10.82 14.93 -0.29
C PRO A 116 9.61 14.04 -0.58
N ARG A 117 9.04 13.42 0.46
CA ARG A 117 7.85 12.57 0.32
C ARG A 117 6.74 13.33 -0.41
N ASN A 118 6.08 12.64 -1.33
CA ASN A 118 5.00 13.16 -2.19
C ASN A 118 5.40 14.30 -3.16
N SER A 119 6.68 14.63 -3.29
CA SER A 119 7.16 15.51 -4.36
C SER A 119 7.02 14.87 -5.75
N ALA A 120 7.06 15.68 -6.81
CA ALA A 120 7.00 15.17 -8.18
C ALA A 120 8.12 14.15 -8.47
N ASP A 121 9.35 14.42 -7.99
CA ASP A 121 10.48 13.50 -8.16
C ASP A 121 10.30 12.20 -7.38
N HIS A 122 9.76 12.28 -6.15
CA HIS A 122 9.41 11.09 -5.38
C HIS A 122 8.39 10.23 -6.12
N LEU A 123 7.27 10.83 -6.56
CA LEU A 123 6.22 10.11 -7.27
C LEU A 123 6.67 9.58 -8.63
N MET A 124 7.60 10.26 -9.30
CA MET A 124 8.22 9.74 -10.52
C MET A 124 9.05 8.48 -10.24
N ASN A 125 9.83 8.46 -9.15
CA ASN A 125 10.58 7.27 -8.75
C ASN A 125 9.64 6.09 -8.45
N GLU A 126 8.57 6.32 -7.67
CA GLU A 126 7.54 5.30 -7.40
C GLU A 126 6.90 4.77 -8.70
N SER A 127 6.55 5.67 -9.62
CA SER A 127 5.95 5.32 -10.91
C SER A 127 6.89 4.50 -11.81
N ILE A 128 8.18 4.82 -11.80
CA ILE A 128 9.23 4.06 -12.50
C ILE A 128 9.36 2.66 -11.88
N SER A 129 9.39 2.56 -10.55
CA SER A 129 9.48 1.28 -9.84
C SER A 129 8.28 0.38 -10.12
N ASP A 130 7.07 0.92 -10.09
CA ASP A 130 5.84 0.21 -10.47
C ASP A 130 5.90 -0.32 -11.91
N CYS A 131 6.38 0.52 -12.83
CA CYS A 131 6.50 0.17 -14.24
C CYS A 131 7.47 -0.98 -14.45
N ILE A 132 8.64 -0.95 -13.80
CA ILE A 132 9.62 -2.03 -13.88
C ILE A 132 9.07 -3.31 -13.24
N ALA A 133 8.38 -3.19 -12.10
CA ALA A 133 7.79 -4.33 -11.42
C ALA A 133 6.82 -5.10 -12.32
N ILE A 134 5.88 -4.39 -12.94
CA ILE A 134 4.87 -5.04 -13.79
C ILE A 134 5.47 -5.58 -15.10
N LEU A 135 6.49 -4.91 -15.66
CA LEU A 135 7.22 -5.41 -16.83
C LEU A 135 7.99 -6.71 -16.52
N ARG A 136 8.61 -6.82 -15.34
CA ARG A 136 9.30 -8.05 -14.93
C ARG A 136 8.33 -9.20 -14.66
N LEU A 137 7.19 -8.93 -14.04
CA LEU A 137 6.15 -9.96 -13.88
C LEU A 137 5.67 -10.48 -15.24
N ARG A 138 5.45 -9.59 -16.21
CA ARG A 138 5.06 -9.94 -17.59
C ARG A 138 6.13 -10.80 -18.28
N ASP A 139 7.36 -10.31 -18.32
CA ASP A 139 8.40 -10.85 -19.22
C ASP A 139 9.23 -11.98 -18.58
N GLU A 140 9.44 -11.94 -17.26
CA GLU A 140 10.31 -12.88 -16.55
C GLU A 140 9.51 -13.98 -15.83
N GLU A 141 8.29 -13.68 -15.41
CA GLU A 141 7.40 -14.63 -14.71
C GLU A 141 6.19 -15.05 -15.56
N GLY A 142 6.08 -14.54 -16.80
CA GLY A 142 5.06 -14.96 -17.75
C GLY A 142 3.63 -14.53 -17.39
N TYR A 143 3.47 -13.45 -16.61
CA TYR A 143 2.15 -12.94 -16.28
C TYR A 143 1.43 -12.51 -17.56
N ASP A 144 0.27 -13.10 -17.78
CA ASP A 144 -0.68 -12.70 -18.81
C ASP A 144 -1.66 -11.65 -18.27
N ARG A 145 -2.71 -11.35 -19.04
CA ARG A 145 -3.72 -10.38 -18.63
C ARG A 145 -4.37 -10.72 -17.28
N ALA A 146 -4.65 -12.00 -17.04
CA ALA A 146 -5.23 -12.43 -15.78
C ALA A 146 -4.24 -12.26 -14.61
N GLY A 147 -2.95 -12.50 -14.83
CA GLY A 147 -1.90 -12.16 -13.87
C GLY A 147 -1.87 -10.67 -13.54
N PHE A 148 -1.87 -9.82 -14.57
CA PHE A 148 -1.94 -8.37 -14.40
C PHE A 148 -3.16 -7.95 -13.58
N ASP A 149 -4.35 -8.45 -13.91
CA ASP A 149 -5.60 -8.05 -13.25
C ASP A 149 -5.59 -8.42 -11.75
N ARG A 150 -4.97 -9.55 -11.37
CA ARG A 150 -4.79 -9.92 -9.95
C ARG A 150 -3.87 -8.94 -9.21
N VAL A 151 -2.78 -8.51 -9.83
CA VAL A 151 -1.88 -7.49 -9.27
C VAL A 151 -2.62 -6.16 -9.11
N ALA A 152 -3.32 -5.69 -10.15
CA ALA A 152 -4.06 -4.44 -10.13
C ALA A 152 -5.18 -4.43 -9.06
N ALA A 153 -5.90 -5.55 -8.92
CA ALA A 153 -6.92 -5.71 -7.89
C ALA A 153 -6.33 -5.69 -6.48
N ALA A 154 -5.19 -6.35 -6.26
CA ALA A 154 -4.49 -6.32 -4.98
C ALA A 154 -3.95 -4.92 -4.65
N LEU A 155 -3.33 -4.25 -5.62
CA LEU A 155 -2.83 -2.88 -5.47
C LEU A 155 -3.96 -1.91 -5.07
N ARG A 156 -5.11 -1.98 -5.77
CA ARG A 156 -6.30 -1.19 -5.41
C ARG A 156 -6.72 -1.43 -3.97
N ARG A 157 -6.86 -2.69 -3.58
CA ARG A 157 -7.31 -3.08 -2.24
C ARG A 157 -6.36 -2.57 -1.16
N GLU A 158 -5.06 -2.82 -1.30
CA GLU A 158 -4.08 -2.46 -0.27
C GLU A 158 -3.89 -0.95 -0.15
N MET A 159 -3.93 -0.21 -1.27
CA MET A 159 -3.91 1.26 -1.23
C MET A 159 -5.19 1.84 -0.60
N ALA A 160 -6.36 1.28 -0.93
CA ALA A 160 -7.63 1.72 -0.34
C ALA A 160 -7.67 1.45 1.18
N LYS A 161 -7.14 0.30 1.61
CA LYS A 161 -7.06 -0.10 3.03
C LYS A 161 -6.36 0.95 3.90
N ILE A 162 -5.34 1.61 3.36
CA ILE A 162 -4.55 2.63 4.09
C ILE A 162 -4.98 4.07 3.76
N GLY A 163 -6.11 4.24 3.08
CA GLY A 163 -6.76 5.53 2.90
C GLY A 163 -6.29 6.36 1.70
N PHE A 164 -5.64 5.76 0.70
CA PHE A 164 -5.37 6.49 -0.54
C PHE A 164 -6.68 6.84 -1.26
N PRO A 165 -6.80 8.06 -1.84
CA PRO A 165 -7.98 8.44 -2.60
C PRO A 165 -8.04 7.69 -3.94
N GLU A 166 -9.24 7.37 -4.42
CA GLU A 166 -9.44 6.60 -5.65
C GLU A 166 -8.72 7.21 -6.86
N ILE A 167 -8.61 8.54 -6.95
CA ILE A 167 -7.87 9.19 -8.03
C ILE A 167 -6.38 8.80 -8.05
N SER A 168 -5.75 8.69 -6.88
CA SER A 168 -4.35 8.25 -6.77
C SER A 168 -4.21 6.77 -7.08
N ILE A 169 -5.16 5.95 -6.61
CA ILE A 169 -5.18 4.50 -6.89
C ILE A 169 -5.34 4.25 -8.40
N SER A 170 -6.35 4.85 -9.01
CA SER A 170 -6.63 4.74 -10.44
C SER A 170 -5.48 5.28 -11.30
N SER A 171 -4.82 6.37 -10.90
CA SER A 171 -3.62 6.87 -11.57
C SER A 171 -2.48 5.85 -11.54
N ARG A 172 -2.25 5.20 -10.40
CA ARG A 172 -1.18 4.20 -10.24
C ARG A 172 -1.46 2.94 -11.07
N ILE A 173 -2.73 2.49 -11.10
CA ILE A 173 -3.16 1.36 -11.93
C ILE A 173 -3.04 1.69 -13.43
N SER A 174 -3.45 2.89 -13.84
CA SER A 174 -3.30 3.35 -15.24
C SER A 174 -1.83 3.40 -15.68
N ASN A 175 -0.92 3.77 -14.77
CA ASN A 175 0.53 3.72 -15.03
C ASN A 175 1.00 2.28 -15.32
N ILE A 176 0.71 1.32 -14.43
CA ILE A 176 1.15 -0.07 -14.64
C ILE A 176 0.47 -0.72 -15.85
N GLU A 177 -0.78 -0.38 -16.14
CA GLU A 177 -1.50 -0.81 -17.36
C GLU A 177 -0.78 -0.32 -18.62
N THR A 178 -0.47 0.98 -18.67
CA THR A 178 0.27 1.58 -19.79
C THR A 178 1.62 0.90 -19.96
N CYS A 179 2.35 0.67 -18.86
CA CYS A 179 3.62 -0.01 -18.89
C CYS A 179 3.52 -1.43 -19.43
N TYR A 180 2.60 -2.22 -18.89
CA TYR A 180 2.35 -3.60 -19.26
C TYR A 180 1.98 -3.75 -20.74
N GLY A 181 1.21 -2.81 -21.31
CA GLY A 181 0.78 -2.88 -22.71
C GLY A 181 1.75 -2.26 -23.73
N THR A 182 2.56 -1.28 -23.33
CA THR A 182 3.25 -0.39 -24.29
C THR A 182 4.77 -0.53 -24.29
N TYR A 183 5.39 -0.72 -23.13
CA TYR A 183 6.86 -0.75 -23.05
C TYR A 183 7.41 -2.13 -23.39
N GLY A 184 8.60 -2.12 -24.01
CA GLY A 184 9.38 -3.31 -24.31
C GLY A 184 10.00 -3.95 -23.06
N PRO A 185 11.11 -4.68 -23.21
CA PRO A 185 11.71 -5.44 -22.12
C PRO A 185 12.10 -4.57 -20.91
N PRO A 186 12.00 -5.10 -19.66
CA PRO A 186 12.35 -4.36 -18.45
C PRO A 186 13.80 -3.87 -18.44
N ALA A 187 14.74 -4.66 -18.98
CA ALA A 187 16.15 -4.29 -19.04
C ALA A 187 16.39 -3.01 -19.86
N ASP A 188 15.72 -2.87 -21.01
CA ASP A 188 15.81 -1.67 -21.85
C ASP A 188 15.22 -0.45 -21.16
N PHE A 189 14.11 -0.65 -20.43
CA PHE A 189 13.49 0.41 -19.65
C PHE A 189 14.44 0.90 -18.54
N VAL A 190 14.99 -0.02 -17.75
CA VAL A 190 15.99 0.30 -16.71
C VAL A 190 17.21 1.02 -17.30
N ALA A 191 17.75 0.54 -18.42
CA ALA A 191 18.90 1.17 -19.07
C ALA A 191 18.61 2.62 -19.49
N LYS A 192 17.40 2.90 -20.02
CA LYS A 192 16.96 4.26 -20.36
C LYS A 192 16.86 5.15 -19.12
N ILE A 193 16.35 4.64 -17.99
CA ILE A 193 16.28 5.38 -16.73
C ILE A 193 17.68 5.70 -16.21
N LEU A 194 18.58 4.71 -16.16
CA LEU A 194 19.96 4.90 -15.72
C LEU A 194 20.69 5.94 -16.58
N LYS A 195 20.53 5.87 -17.92
CA LYS A 195 21.10 6.88 -18.82
C LYS A 195 20.60 8.29 -18.50
N ARG A 196 19.28 8.47 -18.27
CA ARG A 196 18.71 9.78 -17.89
C ARG A 196 19.23 10.29 -16.54
N ARG A 197 19.58 9.38 -15.64
CA ARG A 197 20.13 9.69 -14.32
C ARG A 197 21.66 9.85 -14.31
N GLY A 198 22.33 9.73 -15.46
CA GLY A 198 23.80 9.80 -15.55
C GLY A 198 24.52 8.57 -14.98
N GLN A 199 23.81 7.43 -14.87
CA GLN A 199 24.28 6.16 -14.31
C GLN A 199 24.32 5.03 -15.35
N GLY A 200 24.06 5.32 -16.62
CA GLY A 200 24.23 4.37 -17.72
C GLY A 200 25.67 4.34 -18.20
N ARG A 201 26.21 3.14 -18.45
CA ARG A 201 27.44 2.98 -19.23
C ARG A 201 27.21 3.37 -20.68
#